data_AF-A0A970XW37-F1
#
_entry.id   AF-A0A970XW37-F1
#
_cell.length_a   1.000
_cell.length_b   1.000
_cell.length_c   1.000
_cell.angle_alpha   90.00
_cell.angle_beta   90.00
_cell.angle_gamma   90.00
#
_symmetry.space_group_name_H-M   'P 1'
#
loop_
_entity.id
_entity.type
_entity.pdbx_description
1 polymer ?
#
loop_
_entity_poly.entity_id
_entity_poly.type
_entity_poly.pdbx_seq_one_letter_code
_entity_poly.pdbx_strand_id
1 'polypeptide(L)'
;MAEPTELAERIAALAARAAERLRAAGVAAETIGEYAPPHRRRWWFGTRPARILAVGRGWRLGALVVTDDGRLLAGGETLRARTPPPILGYTSESARERDELRHAAIRGGAAEGETIHWGASPVDPAALDGASAPLAVRDGAPVVRWAPRTPLAAATPLETYLDERTGLLADPPAGA
;
A
#
# COMPACT_ATOMS: atom_id res chain seq x y z
N MET A 1 -25.78 14.46 4.13
CA MET A 1 -24.64 13.77 4.78
C MET A 1 -24.98 12.30 4.75
N ALA A 2 -24.15 11.45 4.14
CA ALA A 2 -24.31 10.01 4.24
C ALA A 2 -24.05 9.59 5.70
N GLU A 3 -24.81 8.64 6.21
CA GLU A 3 -24.54 8.05 7.53
C GLU A 3 -23.18 7.33 7.50
N PRO A 4 -22.39 7.31 8.59
CA PRO A 4 -21.06 6.67 8.61
C PRO A 4 -21.06 5.22 8.11
N THR A 5 -22.13 4.48 8.36
CA THR A 5 -22.34 3.12 7.87
C THR A 5 -22.50 3.06 6.35
N GLU A 6 -23.25 3.98 5.75
CA GLU A 6 -23.46 4.03 4.29
C GLU A 6 -22.14 4.35 3.58
N LEU A 7 -21.32 5.26 4.15
CA LEU A 7 -19.99 5.55 3.63
C LEU A 7 -19.07 4.33 3.69
N ALA A 8 -19.07 3.61 4.82
CA ALA A 8 -18.28 2.40 5.00
C ALA A 8 -18.68 1.30 3.99
N GLU A 9 -19.98 1.05 3.84
CA GLU A 9 -20.53 0.09 2.88
C GLU A 9 -20.15 0.46 1.43
N ARG A 10 -20.25 1.75 1.08
CA ARG A 10 -19.86 2.24 -0.24
C ARG A 10 -18.37 2.05 -0.52
N ILE A 11 -17.50 2.36 0.44
CA ILE A 11 -16.05 2.15 0.30
C ILE A 11 -15.74 0.66 0.13
N ALA A 12 -16.34 -0.19 0.97
CA ALA A 12 -16.14 -1.64 0.91
C ALA A 12 -16.63 -2.22 -0.43
N ALA A 13 -17.81 -1.82 -0.91
CA ALA A 13 -18.35 -2.27 -2.19
C ALA A 13 -17.44 -1.87 -3.37
N LEU A 14 -16.92 -0.64 -3.36
CA LEU A 14 -16.00 -0.17 -4.41
C LEU A 14 -14.66 -0.91 -4.38
N ALA A 15 -14.10 -1.17 -3.20
CA ALA A 15 -12.86 -1.94 -3.05
C ALA A 15 -13.04 -3.40 -3.49
N ALA A 16 -14.14 -4.05 -3.08
CA ALA A 16 -14.48 -5.41 -3.50
C ALA A 16 -14.66 -5.52 -5.02
N ARG A 17 -15.35 -4.56 -5.65
CA ARG A 17 -15.52 -4.51 -7.11
C ARG A 17 -14.19 -4.36 -7.84
N ALA A 18 -13.28 -3.51 -7.35
CA ALA A 18 -11.95 -3.35 -7.93
C ALA A 18 -11.12 -4.64 -7.81
N ALA A 19 -11.12 -5.29 -6.63
CA ALA A 19 -10.45 -6.57 -6.41
C ALA A 19 -10.98 -7.66 -7.34
N GLU A 20 -12.31 -7.77 -7.48
CA GLU A 20 -12.95 -8.73 -8.39
C GLU A 20 -12.50 -8.52 -9.83
N ARG A 21 -12.51 -7.27 -10.30
CA ARG A 21 -12.10 -6.93 -11.66
C ARG A 21 -10.63 -7.27 -11.93
N LEU A 22 -9.73 -7.03 -10.99
CA LEU A 22 -8.31 -7.37 -11.13
C LEU A 22 -8.08 -8.88 -11.13
N ARG A 23 -8.80 -9.63 -10.27
CA ARG A 23 -8.78 -11.09 -10.26
C ARG A 23 -9.30 -11.67 -11.56
N ALA A 24 -10.43 -11.16 -12.06
CA ALA A 24 -11.01 -11.58 -13.34
C ALA A 24 -10.10 -11.29 -14.53
N ALA A 25 -9.31 -10.21 -14.47
CA ALA A 25 -8.30 -9.87 -15.47
C ALA A 25 -6.99 -10.68 -15.33
N GLY A 26 -6.86 -11.54 -14.31
CA GLY A 26 -5.66 -12.34 -14.09
C GLY A 26 -4.45 -11.54 -13.57
N VAL A 27 -4.66 -10.32 -13.05
CA VAL A 27 -3.59 -9.50 -12.48
C VAL A 27 -3.13 -10.12 -11.15
N ALA A 28 -1.85 -10.49 -11.07
CA ALA A 28 -1.29 -11.07 -9.86
C ALA A 28 -1.25 -10.05 -8.69
N ALA A 29 -1.68 -10.48 -7.51
CA ALA A 29 -1.59 -9.68 -6.29
C ALA A 29 -0.15 -9.69 -5.73
N GLU A 30 0.36 -8.51 -5.42
CA GLU A 30 1.67 -8.29 -4.81
C GLU A 30 1.61 -8.38 -3.28
N THR A 31 2.75 -8.55 -2.63
CA THR A 31 2.82 -8.77 -1.18
C THR A 31 2.62 -7.45 -0.42
N ILE A 32 1.79 -7.49 0.63
CA ILE A 32 1.65 -6.41 1.60
C ILE A 32 2.50 -6.77 2.82
N GLY A 33 3.40 -5.86 3.17
CA GLY A 33 4.38 -6.04 4.24
C GLY A 33 4.18 -5.09 5.42
N GLU A 34 4.43 -5.58 6.63
CA GLU A 34 4.49 -4.78 7.85
C GLU A 34 5.93 -4.65 8.33
N TYR A 35 6.38 -3.42 8.61
CA TYR A 35 7.72 -3.18 9.14
C TYR A 35 7.79 -3.52 10.62
N ALA A 36 8.55 -4.55 10.95
CA ALA A 36 8.91 -4.92 12.31
C ALA A 36 10.26 -4.26 12.67
N PRO A 37 10.28 -3.24 13.55
CA PRO A 37 11.51 -2.55 13.91
C PRO A 37 12.50 -3.47 14.64
N PRO A 38 13.80 -3.11 14.68
CA PRO A 38 14.76 -3.82 15.50
C PRO A 38 14.32 -3.82 16.96
N HIS A 39 14.28 -4.99 17.58
CA HIS A 39 13.98 -5.10 19.01
C HIS A 39 15.16 -5.73 19.75
N ARG A 40 15.53 -5.10 20.86
CA ARG A 40 16.51 -5.68 21.79
C ARG A 40 15.88 -6.88 22.46
N ARG A 41 16.61 -8.00 22.48
CA ARG A 41 16.28 -9.09 23.40
C ARG A 41 16.83 -8.77 24.78
N ARG A 42 16.56 -9.67 25.74
CA ARG A 42 17.18 -9.68 27.07
C ARG A 42 18.69 -9.44 26.92
N TRP A 43 19.29 -8.70 27.86
CA TRP A 43 20.59 -8.02 27.72
C TRP A 43 21.78 -8.84 27.17
N TRP A 44 21.74 -10.17 27.19
CA TRP A 44 22.80 -11.04 26.65
C TRP A 44 22.58 -11.56 25.22
N PHE A 45 21.41 -11.36 24.62
CA PHE A 45 21.03 -12.00 23.34
C PHE A 45 21.12 -11.10 22.10
N GLY A 46 21.68 -9.89 22.23
CA GLY A 46 21.81 -8.94 21.12
C GLY A 46 20.48 -8.35 20.61
N THR A 47 20.55 -7.65 19.49
CA THR A 47 19.42 -7.00 18.83
C THR A 47 18.98 -7.82 17.62
N ARG A 48 17.68 -8.14 17.51
CA ARG A 48 17.15 -8.68 16.26
C ARG A 48 17.07 -7.57 15.21
N PRO A 49 17.62 -7.75 14.00
CA PRO A 49 17.55 -6.75 12.95
C PRO A 49 16.09 -6.55 12.51
N ALA A 50 15.82 -5.38 11.90
CA ALA A 50 14.52 -5.08 11.32
C ALA A 50 14.10 -6.12 10.28
N ARG A 51 12.79 -6.35 10.17
CA ARG A 51 12.18 -7.23 9.16
C ARG A 51 10.98 -6.56 8.53
N ILE A 52 10.64 -6.95 7.31
CA ILE A 52 9.34 -6.64 6.71
C ILE A 52 8.61 -7.97 6.55
N LEU A 53 7.55 -8.17 7.33
CA LEU A 53 6.80 -9.42 7.40
C LEU A 53 5.64 -9.37 6.42
N ALA A 54 5.44 -10.43 5.63
CA ALA A 54 4.26 -10.54 4.77
C ALA A 54 2.99 -10.71 5.64
N VAL A 55 2.01 -9.83 5.43
CA VAL A 55 0.75 -9.80 6.20
C VAL A 55 -0.49 -9.97 5.33
N GLY A 56 -0.34 -9.95 4.01
CA GLY A 56 -1.42 -10.15 3.05
C GLY A 56 -0.97 -9.92 1.62
N ARG A 57 -1.91 -9.90 0.69
CA ARG A 57 -1.66 -9.57 -0.72
C ARG A 57 -2.67 -8.54 -1.22
N GLY A 58 -2.30 -7.81 -2.26
CA GLY A 58 -3.20 -6.85 -2.89
C GLY A 58 -2.58 -6.19 -4.10
N TRP A 59 -3.29 -5.19 -4.62
CA TRP A 59 -2.84 -4.39 -5.75
C TRP A 59 -2.71 -2.94 -5.31
N ARG A 60 -1.55 -2.35 -5.56
CA ARG A 60 -1.38 -0.91 -5.40
C ARG A 60 -2.03 -0.17 -6.55
N LEU A 61 -3.03 0.63 -6.22
CA LEU A 61 -3.76 1.51 -7.12
C LEU A 61 -3.38 2.96 -6.82
N GLY A 62 -2.16 3.33 -7.21
CA GLY A 62 -1.60 4.67 -6.97
C GLY A 62 -1.36 4.98 -5.49
N ALA A 63 -2.24 5.78 -4.89
CA ALA A 63 -2.18 6.22 -3.50
C ALA A 63 -2.92 5.27 -2.54
N LEU A 64 -3.65 4.30 -3.06
CA LEU A 64 -4.40 3.31 -2.29
C LEU A 64 -3.89 1.90 -2.58
N VAL A 65 -4.17 0.96 -1.70
CA VAL A 65 -3.99 -0.47 -1.93
C VAL A 65 -5.32 -1.16 -1.72
N VAL A 66 -5.74 -1.97 -2.69
CA VAL A 66 -6.90 -2.85 -2.55
C VAL A 66 -6.37 -4.24 -2.24
N THR A 67 -6.77 -4.82 -1.12
CA THR A 67 -6.38 -6.17 -0.74
C THR A 67 -7.13 -7.21 -1.57
N ASP A 68 -6.59 -8.41 -1.65
CA ASP A 68 -7.22 -9.54 -2.34
C ASP A 68 -8.61 -9.90 -1.78
N ASP A 69 -8.79 -9.72 -0.47
CA ASP A 69 -10.06 -9.86 0.26
C ASP A 69 -10.98 -8.63 0.20
N GLY A 70 -10.66 -7.61 -0.61
CA GLY A 70 -11.57 -6.50 -0.92
C GLY A 70 -11.60 -5.37 0.10
N ARG A 71 -10.58 -5.24 0.95
CA ARG A 71 -10.39 -4.10 1.86
C ARG A 71 -9.57 -3.01 1.20
N LEU A 72 -9.75 -1.77 1.67
CA LEU A 72 -9.01 -0.60 1.21
C LEU A 72 -8.00 -0.14 2.26
N LEU A 73 -6.76 0.03 1.84
CA LEU A 73 -5.68 0.59 2.65
C LEU A 73 -5.19 1.90 2.03
N ALA A 74 -4.75 2.82 2.87
CA ALA A 74 -3.91 3.93 2.43
C ALA A 74 -2.55 3.36 2.00
N GLY A 75 -2.06 3.78 0.84
CA GLY A 75 -0.80 3.30 0.30
C GLY A 75 0.39 3.85 1.07
N GLY A 76 1.30 2.95 1.47
CA GLY A 76 2.62 3.33 1.98
C GLY A 76 3.65 3.41 0.86
N GLU A 77 4.83 2.88 1.12
CA GLU A 77 5.94 2.79 0.17
C GLU A 77 5.97 1.43 -0.55
N THR A 78 6.83 1.29 -1.56
CA THR A 78 7.05 0.03 -2.25
C THR A 78 8.54 -0.20 -2.40
N LEU A 79 8.96 -1.45 -2.19
CA LEU A 79 10.32 -1.87 -2.44
C LEU A 79 10.35 -3.19 -3.20
N ARG A 80 11.52 -3.49 -3.76
CA ARG A 80 11.81 -4.79 -4.35
C ARG A 80 12.87 -5.47 -3.49
N ALA A 81 12.50 -6.62 -2.91
CA ALA A 81 13.35 -7.38 -2.02
C ALA A 81 14.67 -7.74 -2.71
N ARG A 82 15.76 -7.66 -1.96
CA ARG A 82 17.11 -7.84 -2.47
C ARG A 82 17.96 -8.52 -1.42
N THR A 83 18.74 -9.49 -1.83
CA THR A 83 19.69 -10.20 -0.98
C THR A 83 20.89 -9.28 -0.76
N PRO A 84 21.36 -9.15 0.51
CA PRO A 84 22.56 -8.38 0.79
C PRO A 84 23.75 -8.88 -0.05
N PRO A 85 24.47 -7.99 -0.76
CA PRO A 85 25.69 -8.39 -1.43
C PRO A 85 26.77 -8.79 -0.41
N PRO A 86 27.77 -9.60 -0.80
CA PRO A 86 28.84 -10.05 0.10
C PRO A 86 29.68 -8.90 0.67
N ILE A 87 29.79 -7.78 -0.07
CA ILE A 87 30.51 -6.57 0.32
C ILE A 87 29.56 -5.39 0.14
N LEU A 88 29.40 -4.59 1.20
CA LEU A 88 28.59 -3.38 1.18
C LEU A 88 29.48 -2.18 0.83
N GLY A 89 29.16 -1.49 -0.27
CA GLY A 89 29.76 -0.23 -0.66
C GLY A 89 28.66 0.78 -0.97
N TYR A 90 28.40 1.70 -0.05
CA TYR A 90 27.38 2.73 -0.23
C TYR A 90 28.03 4.09 -0.47
N THR A 91 27.51 4.83 -1.44
CA THR A 91 27.94 6.20 -1.75
C THR A 91 27.25 7.25 -0.86
N SER A 92 26.16 6.88 -0.17
CA SER A 92 25.42 7.73 0.76
C SER A 92 24.63 6.93 1.79
N GLU A 93 24.27 7.57 2.90
CA GLU A 93 23.41 6.97 3.94
C GLU A 93 21.99 6.69 3.42
N SER A 94 21.44 7.52 2.54
CA SER A 94 20.11 7.26 1.97
C SER A 94 20.08 6.04 1.05
N ALA A 95 21.19 5.74 0.36
CA ALA A 95 21.33 4.50 -0.40
C ALA A 95 21.39 3.30 0.54
N ARG A 96 22.14 3.41 1.63
CA ARG A 96 22.24 2.39 2.68
C ARG A 96 20.88 2.09 3.32
N GLU A 97 20.14 3.12 3.76
CA GLU A 97 18.82 2.95 4.41
C GLU A 97 17.81 2.24 3.51
N ARG A 98 17.75 2.62 2.23
CA ARG A 98 16.88 1.96 1.25
C ARG A 98 17.25 0.49 1.04
N ASP A 99 18.55 0.17 0.99
CA ASP A 99 19.00 -1.21 0.81
C ASP A 99 18.76 -2.05 2.07
N GLU A 100 18.93 -1.46 3.26
CA GLU A 100 18.59 -2.14 4.53
C GLU A 100 17.11 -2.51 4.64
N LEU A 101 16.20 -1.70 4.08
CA LEU A 101 14.77 -2.05 3.97
C LEU A 101 14.55 -3.22 3.00
N ARG A 102 15.26 -3.26 1.87
CA ARG A 102 15.20 -4.40 0.92
C ARG A 102 15.73 -5.68 1.56
N HIS A 103 16.79 -5.57 2.36
CA HIS A 103 17.34 -6.67 3.14
C HIS A 103 16.38 -7.10 4.25
N ALA A 104 15.66 -6.16 4.87
CA ALA A 104 14.65 -6.44 5.88
C ALA A 104 13.50 -7.30 5.32
N ALA A 105 13.13 -7.11 4.05
CA ALA A 105 12.17 -7.97 3.37
C ALA A 105 12.69 -9.42 3.21
N ILE A 106 13.94 -9.62 2.77
CA ILE A 106 14.54 -10.97 2.70
C ILE A 106 14.58 -11.61 4.09
N ARG A 107 14.99 -10.87 5.13
CA ARG A 107 14.96 -11.36 6.52
C ARG A 107 13.55 -11.68 7.03
N GLY A 108 12.53 -11.09 6.42
CA GLY A 108 11.12 -11.37 6.67
C GLY A 108 10.55 -12.54 5.88
N GLY A 109 11.33 -13.14 4.97
CA GLY A 109 10.95 -14.31 4.18
C GLY A 109 10.54 -14.02 2.74
N ALA A 110 10.69 -12.79 2.26
CA ALA A 110 10.44 -12.46 0.86
C ALA A 110 11.45 -13.14 -0.09
N ALA A 111 11.02 -13.45 -1.31
CA ALA A 111 11.90 -13.94 -2.35
C ALA A 111 12.76 -12.81 -2.96
N GLU A 112 13.90 -13.17 -3.55
CA GLU A 112 14.73 -12.22 -4.31
C GLU A 112 13.89 -11.59 -5.44
N GLY A 113 13.90 -10.26 -5.52
CA GLY A 113 13.17 -9.55 -6.55
C GLY A 113 11.66 -9.43 -6.33
N GLU A 114 11.12 -9.91 -5.20
CA GLU A 114 9.70 -9.77 -4.88
C GLU A 114 9.32 -8.30 -4.60
N THR A 115 8.22 -7.83 -5.21
CA THR A 115 7.66 -6.50 -4.93
C THR A 115 6.82 -6.54 -3.66
N ILE A 116 7.06 -5.60 -2.76
CA ILE A 116 6.34 -5.49 -1.48
C ILE A 116 5.88 -4.06 -1.28
N HIS A 117 4.57 -3.90 -1.05
CA HIS A 117 3.99 -2.66 -0.54
C HIS A 117 4.06 -2.68 0.98
N TRP A 118 4.75 -1.73 1.59
CA TRP A 118 4.93 -1.69 3.04
C TRP A 118 4.50 -0.36 3.62
N GLY A 119 4.11 -0.36 4.90
CA GLY A 119 3.56 0.83 5.56
C GLY A 119 2.16 1.22 5.05
N ALA A 120 1.47 0.30 4.36
CA ALA A 120 0.05 0.49 4.05
C ALA A 120 -0.77 0.39 5.34
N SER A 121 -1.72 1.29 5.53
CA SER A 121 -2.53 1.34 6.75
C SER A 121 -4.02 1.16 6.44
N PRO A 122 -4.79 0.48 7.31
CA PRO A 122 -6.23 0.37 7.15
C PRO A 122 -6.90 1.74 7.09
N VAL A 123 -7.84 1.91 6.18
CA VAL A 123 -8.74 3.06 6.16
C VAL A 123 -9.87 2.80 7.15
N ASP A 124 -10.05 3.70 8.11
CA ASP A 124 -11.21 3.70 9.01
C ASP A 124 -12.27 4.68 8.49
N PRO A 125 -13.39 4.22 7.90
CA PRO A 125 -14.43 5.09 7.36
C PRO A 125 -15.05 6.03 8.39
N ALA A 126 -15.12 5.63 9.67
CA ALA A 126 -15.72 6.44 10.72
C ALA A 126 -14.84 7.63 11.12
N ALA A 127 -13.53 7.54 10.86
CA ALA A 127 -12.57 8.61 11.14
C ALA A 127 -12.32 9.54 9.93
N LEU A 128 -12.95 9.28 8.78
CA LEU A 128 -12.72 10.07 7.57
C LEU A 128 -13.43 11.42 7.60
N ASP A 129 -12.71 12.45 7.19
CA ASP A 129 -13.20 13.81 7.03
C ASP A 129 -12.59 14.49 5.78
N GLY A 130 -12.83 15.79 5.62
CA GLY A 130 -12.28 16.56 4.49
C GLY A 130 -10.77 16.83 4.57
N ALA A 131 -10.16 16.68 5.75
CA ALA A 131 -8.71 16.89 5.97
C ALA A 131 -7.91 15.61 5.73
N SER A 132 -8.57 14.46 5.83
CA SER A 132 -8.01 13.13 5.63
C SER A 132 -7.30 12.96 4.28
N ALA A 133 -6.33 12.06 4.25
CA ALA A 133 -5.57 11.71 3.04
C ALA A 133 -4.99 10.29 3.20
N PRO A 134 -4.80 9.54 2.10
CA PRO A 134 -5.14 9.88 0.72
C PRO A 134 -6.63 9.77 0.40
N LEU A 135 -7.44 9.16 1.27
CA LEU A 135 -8.90 9.13 1.16
C LEU A 135 -9.52 10.18 2.08
N ALA A 136 -10.48 10.94 1.57
CA ALA A 136 -11.19 12.00 2.29
C ALA A 136 -12.70 11.94 2.00
N VAL A 137 -13.47 12.74 2.73
CA VAL A 137 -14.91 12.92 2.48
C VAL A 137 -15.18 14.33 1.99
N ARG A 138 -15.88 14.44 0.86
CA ARG A 138 -16.41 15.70 0.33
C ARG A 138 -17.89 15.53 0.05
N ASP A 139 -18.71 16.38 0.66
CA ASP A 139 -20.18 16.36 0.51
C ASP A 139 -20.81 14.98 0.83
N GLY A 140 -20.22 14.23 1.76
CA GLY A 140 -20.66 12.88 2.13
C GLY A 140 -20.22 11.76 1.19
N ALA A 141 -19.39 12.06 0.18
CA ALA A 141 -18.85 11.08 -0.76
C ALA A 141 -17.33 10.86 -0.57
N PRO A 142 -16.83 9.62 -0.75
CA PRO A 142 -15.41 9.33 -0.68
C PRO A 142 -14.67 9.89 -1.91
N VAL A 143 -13.59 10.64 -1.66
CA VAL A 143 -12.74 11.24 -2.69
C VAL A 143 -11.25 11.01 -2.39
N VAL A 144 -10.43 10.93 -3.43
CA VAL A 144 -9.01 10.59 -3.34
C VAL A 144 -8.15 11.81 -3.64
N ARG A 145 -7.27 12.13 -2.69
CA ARG A 145 -6.20 13.12 -2.80
C ARG A 145 -4.92 12.38 -3.18
N TRP A 146 -4.74 12.17 -4.48
CA TRP A 146 -3.64 11.35 -5.01
C TRP A 146 -2.25 11.95 -4.81
N ALA A 147 -2.15 13.25 -4.52
CA ALA A 147 -0.93 13.91 -4.11
C ALA A 147 -1.14 14.69 -2.79
N PRO A 148 -0.10 14.83 -1.94
CA PRO A 148 -0.23 15.47 -0.62
C PRO A 148 -0.83 16.89 -0.66
N ARG A 149 -0.58 17.63 -1.75
CA ARG A 149 -1.04 19.01 -1.93
C ARG A 149 -2.33 19.15 -2.72
N THR A 150 -2.96 18.07 -3.16
CA THR A 150 -4.23 18.13 -3.90
C THR A 150 -5.30 18.76 -3.00
N PRO A 151 -5.90 19.91 -3.34
CA PRO A 151 -7.01 20.47 -2.57
C PRO A 151 -8.23 19.56 -2.60
N LEU A 152 -9.06 19.57 -1.55
CA LEU A 152 -10.27 18.71 -1.47
C LEU A 152 -11.22 18.95 -2.67
N ALA A 153 -11.33 20.19 -3.13
CA ALA A 153 -12.15 20.54 -4.31
C ALA A 153 -11.65 19.91 -5.62
N ALA A 154 -10.36 19.57 -5.71
CA ALA A 154 -9.75 18.90 -6.85
C ALA A 154 -9.57 17.39 -6.62
N ALA A 155 -10.08 16.84 -5.51
CA ALA A 155 -10.01 15.42 -5.21
C ALA A 155 -10.96 14.62 -6.12
N THR A 156 -10.47 13.51 -6.64
CA THR A 156 -11.19 12.64 -7.57
C THR A 156 -12.17 11.74 -6.81
N PRO A 157 -13.41 11.53 -7.28
CA PRO A 157 -14.30 10.52 -6.68
C PRO A 157 -13.63 9.14 -6.58
N LEU A 158 -13.81 8.43 -5.45
CA LEU A 158 -13.17 7.13 -5.22
C LEU A 158 -13.48 6.12 -6.32
N GLU A 159 -14.74 6.05 -6.76
CA GLU A 159 -15.16 5.14 -7.84
C GLU A 159 -14.39 5.44 -9.14
N THR A 160 -14.38 6.69 -9.58
CA THR A 160 -13.63 7.13 -10.77
C THR A 160 -12.15 6.80 -10.66
N TYR A 161 -11.55 7.06 -9.50
CA TYR A 161 -10.14 6.77 -9.25
C TYR A 161 -9.84 5.27 -9.32
N LEU A 162 -10.65 4.43 -8.67
CA LEU A 162 -10.46 2.97 -8.67
C LEU A 162 -10.70 2.37 -10.06
N ASP A 163 -11.72 2.83 -10.79
CA ASP A 163 -12.01 2.35 -12.14
C ASP A 163 -10.87 2.67 -13.12
N GLU A 164 -10.31 3.88 -13.05
CA GLU A 164 -9.15 4.29 -13.85
C GLU A 164 -7.92 3.44 -13.51
N ARG A 165 -7.56 3.34 -12.23
CA ARG A 165 -6.36 2.61 -11.79
C ARG A 165 -6.47 1.10 -12.03
N THR A 166 -7.66 0.54 -11.86
CA THR A 166 -7.93 -0.86 -12.17
C THR A 166 -7.84 -1.10 -13.67
N GLY A 167 -8.39 -0.19 -14.49
CA GLY A 167 -8.27 -0.25 -15.94
C GLY A 167 -6.81 -0.26 -16.41
N LEU A 168 -5.99 0.66 -15.89
CA LEU A 168 -4.56 0.76 -16.23
C LEU A 168 -3.76 -0.49 -15.87
N LEU A 169 -4.13 -1.19 -14.79
CA LEU A 169 -3.42 -2.39 -14.36
C LEU A 169 -3.91 -3.66 -15.07
N ALA A 170 -5.21 -3.72 -15.42
CA ALA A 170 -5.81 -4.84 -16.12
C ALA A 170 -5.53 -4.83 -17.63
N ASP A 171 -5.45 -3.65 -18.24
CA ASP A 171 -5.18 -3.44 -19.66
C ASP A 171 -4.10 -2.35 -19.80
N PRO A 172 -2.82 -2.70 -19.57
CA PRO A 172 -1.75 -1.72 -19.63
C PRO A 172 -1.62 -1.20 -21.07
N PRO A 173 -1.51 0.12 -21.28
CA PRO A 173 -1.32 0.67 -22.62
C PRO A 173 -0.04 0.09 -23.24
N ALA A 174 -0.11 -0.25 -24.52
CA ALA A 174 1.02 -0.84 -25.24
C ALA A 174 2.27 0.05 -25.12
N GLY A 175 3.27 -0.41 -24.36
CA GLY A 175 4.54 0.29 -24.14
C GLY A 175 4.92 0.58 -22.67
N ALA A 176 4.18 0.06 -21.69
CA ALA A 176 4.56 0.08 -20.27
C ALA A 176 5.46 -1.10 -19.87
#